data_AF-A0AAE3HC84-F1
#
_entry.id   AF-A0AAE3HC84-F1
#
_cell.length_a   1.000
_cell.length_b   1.000
_cell.length_c   1.000
_cell.angle_alpha   90.00
_cell.angle_beta   90.00
_cell.angle_gamma   90.00
#
_symmetry.space_group_name_H-M   'P 1'
#
loop_
_entity.id
_entity.type
_entity.pdbx_description
1 polymer ?
#
loop_
_entity_poly.entity_id
_entity_poly.type
_entity_poly.pdbx_seq_one_letter_code
_entity_poly.pdbx_strand_id
1 'polypeptide(L)'
;MLMVGTDFLARDYSEYELRILYNICRQSRWCPKHINQLHLLNGIPTHNKGNAKKALQDLLKINLLQHYNSDGRDDCCIPKKNRDDAIKILRRYEKQYSFIKYLEYIS
;
A
#
# COMPACT_ATOMS: atom_id res chain seq x y z
N MET A 1 22.85 -3.27 -15.32
CA MET A 1 21.65 -4.12 -15.49
C MET A 1 20.51 -3.46 -14.71
N LEU A 2 19.79 -2.52 -15.33
CA LEU A 2 18.74 -1.72 -14.69
C LEU A 2 17.43 -2.01 -15.42
N MET A 3 16.62 -2.91 -14.88
CA MET A 3 15.18 -2.92 -15.17
C MET A 3 14.47 -2.32 -13.96
N VAL A 4 14.55 -1.00 -13.81
CA VAL A 4 13.79 -0.25 -12.81
C VAL A 4 12.86 0.69 -13.55
N GLY A 5 11.89 0.09 -14.22
CA GLY A 5 10.74 0.76 -14.82
C GLY A 5 9.52 -0.05 -14.44
N THR A 6 9.21 -0.13 -13.14
CA THR A 6 7.98 -0.77 -12.69
C THR A 6 6.83 0.16 -13.06
N ASP A 7 6.17 -0.12 -14.18
CA ASP A 7 4.89 0.52 -14.47
C ASP A 7 3.86 -0.04 -13.49
N PHE A 8 3.70 0.66 -12.36
CA PHE A 8 2.77 0.25 -11.32
C PHE A 8 1.33 0.15 -11.82
N LEU A 9 0.98 0.85 -12.90
CA LEU A 9 -0.38 0.94 -13.43
C LEU A 9 -0.72 -0.24 -14.35
N ALA A 10 0.28 -0.87 -14.97
CA ALA A 10 0.12 -2.04 -15.82
C ALA A 10 -0.13 -3.34 -15.06
N ARG A 11 0.16 -3.37 -13.75
CA ARG A 11 0.01 -4.54 -12.89
C ARG A 11 -1.42 -4.67 -12.35
N ASP A 12 -1.90 -5.91 -12.25
CA ASP A 12 -3.11 -6.22 -11.49
C ASP A 12 -2.81 -6.43 -10.00
N TYR A 13 -3.68 -5.89 -9.15
CA TYR A 13 -3.54 -5.95 -7.70
C TYR A 13 -4.62 -6.85 -7.10
N SER A 14 -4.22 -7.68 -6.15
CA SER A 14 -5.17 -8.46 -5.35
C SER A 14 -5.96 -7.58 -4.39
N GLU A 15 -7.12 -8.07 -3.93
CA GLU A 15 -7.93 -7.37 -2.93
C GLU A 15 -7.12 -7.01 -1.67
N TYR A 16 -6.23 -7.89 -1.22
CA TYR A 16 -5.41 -7.66 -0.02
C TYR A 16 -4.40 -6.54 -0.22
N GLU A 17 -3.78 -6.45 -1.39
CA GLU A 17 -2.88 -5.35 -1.72
C GLU A 17 -3.63 -4.03 -1.78
N LEU A 18 -4.80 -4.02 -2.40
CA LEU A 18 -5.67 -2.84 -2.45
C LEU A 18 -6.13 -2.40 -1.06
N ARG A 19 -6.44 -3.34 -0.15
CA ARG A 19 -6.78 -3.01 1.25
C ARG A 19 -5.61 -2.36 1.98
N ILE A 20 -4.40 -2.90 1.83
CA ILE A 20 -3.19 -2.34 2.44
C ILE A 20 -2.90 -0.96 1.86
N LEU A 21 -2.93 -0.83 0.54
CA LEU A 21 -2.69 0.41 -0.19
C LEU A 21 -3.72 1.49 0.21
N TYR A 22 -5.00 1.13 0.29
CA TYR A 22 -6.04 2.03 0.76
C TYR A 22 -5.82 2.45 2.22
N ASN A 23 -5.48 1.50 3.10
CA ASN A 23 -5.23 1.78 4.52
C ASN A 23 -4.08 2.75 4.75
N ILE A 24 -2.98 2.62 3.99
CA ILE A 24 -1.82 3.50 4.11
C ILE A 24 -2.11 4.88 3.49
N CYS A 25 -2.82 4.94 2.36
CA CYS A 25 -3.23 6.18 1.69
C CYS A 25 -4.20 6.99 2.55
N ARG A 26 -5.24 6.37 3.13
CA ARG A 26 -6.21 7.03 4.02
C ARG A 26 -5.58 7.65 5.26
N GLN A 27 -4.43 7.13 5.69
CA GLN A 27 -3.67 7.66 6.82
C GLN A 27 -2.60 8.67 6.42
N SER A 28 -2.55 9.06 5.13
CA SER A 28 -1.58 9.99 4.56
C SER A 28 -0.13 9.67 4.96
N ARG A 29 0.24 8.38 4.94
CA ARG A 29 1.58 7.88 5.31
C ARG A 29 2.53 7.96 4.12
N TRP A 30 2.71 9.18 3.65
CA TRP A 30 3.72 9.56 2.66
C TRP A 30 5.04 9.79 3.40
N CYS A 31 6.14 9.23 2.91
CA CYS A 31 7.48 9.49 3.46
C CYS A 31 7.68 11.01 3.72
N PRO A 32 8.17 11.46 4.88
CA PRO A 32 8.77 10.68 6.00
C PRO A 32 7.76 10.22 7.08
N LYS A 33 6.45 10.26 6.82
CA LYS A 33 5.45 9.74 7.77
C LYS A 33 5.35 8.22 7.64
N HIS A 34 5.95 7.51 8.59
CA HIS A 34 5.96 6.06 8.60
C HIS A 34 4.84 5.46 9.47
N ILE A 35 4.51 4.21 9.23
CA ILE A 35 3.53 3.44 10.00
C ILE A 35 4.03 2.02 10.21
N ASN A 36 3.74 1.45 11.37
CA ASN A 36 4.04 0.05 11.66
C ASN A 36 3.30 -0.87 10.69
N GLN A 37 4.03 -1.84 10.12
CA GLN A 37 3.48 -2.81 9.17
C GLN A 37 2.25 -3.56 9.73
N LEU A 38 2.23 -3.89 11.02
CA LEU A 38 1.11 -4.58 11.67
C LEU A 38 -0.16 -3.71 11.68
N HIS A 39 -0.02 -2.39 11.79
CA HIS A 39 -1.17 -1.49 11.79
C HIS A 39 -1.88 -1.44 10.42
N LEU A 40 -1.16 -1.72 9.32
CA LEU A 40 -1.77 -1.81 7.99
C LEU A 40 -2.67 -3.03 7.83
N LEU A 41 -2.46 -4.05 8.66
CA LEU A 41 -3.23 -5.29 8.69
C LEU A 41 -4.46 -5.19 9.60
N ASN A 42 -4.64 -4.07 10.32
CA ASN A 42 -5.79 -3.87 11.19
C ASN A 42 -7.09 -3.87 10.37
N GLY A 43 -8.12 -4.53 10.90
CA GLY A 43 -9.40 -4.71 10.21
C GLY A 43 -9.44 -5.87 9.21
N ILE A 44 -8.33 -6.57 9.00
CA ILE A 44 -8.31 -7.82 8.21
C ILE A 44 -8.59 -9.01 9.15
N PRO A 45 -9.57 -9.89 8.83
CA PRO A 45 -9.87 -11.07 9.63
C PRO A 45 -8.64 -11.95 9.88
N THR A 46 -8.54 -12.57 11.06
CA THR A 46 -7.37 -13.35 11.48
C THR A 46 -7.00 -14.46 10.49
N HIS A 47 -7.99 -15.17 9.94
CA HIS A 47 -7.75 -16.23 8.95
C HIS A 47 -7.15 -15.71 7.62
N ASN A 48 -7.29 -14.41 7.33
CA ASN A 48 -6.74 -13.77 6.14
C ASN A 48 -5.43 -13.02 6.39
N LYS A 49 -4.92 -12.98 7.63
CA LYS A 49 -3.68 -12.27 7.96
C LYS A 49 -2.46 -12.81 7.21
N GLY A 50 -2.42 -14.11 6.90
CA GLY A 50 -1.35 -14.70 6.09
C GLY A 50 -1.28 -14.10 4.68
N ASN A 51 -2.44 -14.03 4.01
CA ASN A 51 -2.57 -13.43 2.68
C ASN A 51 -2.22 -11.94 2.69
N ALA A 52 -2.67 -11.21 3.72
CA ALA A 52 -2.36 -9.79 3.85
C ALA A 52 -0.88 -9.52 4.12
N LYS A 53 -0.21 -10.34 4.94
CA LYS A 53 1.25 -10.25 5.12
C LYS A 53 1.99 -10.46 3.81
N LYS A 54 1.58 -11.45 3.02
CA LYS A 54 2.16 -11.70 1.68
C LYS A 54 1.96 -10.49 0.76
N ALA A 55 0.74 -9.95 0.71
CA ALA A 55 0.42 -8.75 -0.07
C ALA A 55 1.29 -7.55 0.33
N LEU A 56 1.52 -7.33 1.63
CA LEU A 56 2.42 -6.27 2.10
C LEU A 56 3.85 -6.45 1.57
N GLN A 57 4.37 -7.67 1.63
CA GLN A 57 5.71 -7.99 1.12
C GLN A 57 5.80 -7.82 -0.40
N ASP A 58 4.76 -8.19 -1.15
CA ASP A 58 4.72 -7.99 -2.60
C ASP A 58 4.77 -6.49 -2.96
N LEU A 59 4.04 -5.64 -2.23
CA LEU A 59 4.06 -4.18 -2.41
C LEU A 59 5.43 -3.54 -2.07
N LEU A 60 6.12 -4.06 -1.05
CA LEU A 60 7.48 -3.65 -0.70
C LEU A 60 8.49 -4.09 -1.77
N LYS A 61 8.35 -5.33 -2.27
CA LYS A 61 9.25 -5.91 -3.28
C LYS A 61 9.25 -5.13 -4.59
N ILE A 62 8.08 -4.62 -5.00
CA ILE A 62 7.97 -3.79 -6.22
C ILE A 62 8.37 -2.33 -5.98
N ASN A 63 8.74 -1.96 -4.75
CA ASN A 63 9.04 -0.60 -4.32
C ASN A 63 7.86 0.39 -4.47
N LEU A 64 6.60 -0.10 -4.42
CA LEU A 64 5.44 0.78 -4.31
C LEU A 64 5.35 1.32 -2.88
N LEU A 65 5.61 0.45 -1.90
CA LEU A 65 5.90 0.81 -0.52
C LEU A 65 7.42 0.73 -0.27
N GLN A 66 7.89 1.49 0.70
CA GLN A 66 9.27 1.45 1.15
C GLN A 66 9.32 1.03 2.62
N HIS A 67 10.21 0.08 2.89
CA HIS A 67 10.52 -0.38 4.23
C HIS A 67 11.37 0.65 4.99
N TYR A 68 11.08 0.84 6.26
CA TYR A 68 11.83 1.71 7.15
C TYR A 68 11.98 1.05 8.52
N ASN A 69 13.19 0.61 8.83
CA ASN A 69 13.53 0.11 10.16
C ASN A 69 14.08 1.25 11.02
N SER A 70 13.38 1.59 12.10
CA SER A 70 13.91 2.47 13.16
C SER A 70 13.62 1.84 14.51
N ASP A 71 14.65 1.74 15.35
CA ASP A 71 14.54 1.40 16.78
C ASP A 71 13.71 0.15 17.09
N GLY A 72 13.95 -0.93 16.33
CA GLY A 72 13.29 -2.22 16.54
C GLY A 72 11.84 -2.28 16.04
N ARG A 73 11.36 -1.23 15.37
CA ARG A 73 10.05 -1.22 14.72
C ARG A 73 10.16 -1.49 13.23
N ASP A 74 9.29 -2.39 12.79
CA ASP A 74 9.08 -2.71 11.38
C ASP A 74 8.04 -1.75 10.78
N ASP A 75 8.51 -0.60 10.31
CA ASP A 75 7.68 0.46 9.76
C ASP A 75 7.79 0.52 8.23
N CYS A 76 6.80 1.13 7.57
CA CYS A 76 6.82 1.37 6.14
C CYS A 76 6.07 2.66 5.77
N CYS A 77 6.22 3.10 4.52
CA CYS A 77 5.48 4.22 3.95
C CYS A 77 5.35 4.13 2.43
N ILE A 78 4.56 5.03 1.84
CA ILE A 78 4.60 5.29 0.40
C ILE A 78 5.67 6.36 0.13
N PRO A 79 6.67 6.09 -0.73
CA PRO A 79 7.58 7.13 -1.23
C PRO A 79 6.78 8.27 -1.86
N LYS A 80 7.11 9.55 -1.57
CA LYS A 80 6.34 10.70 -2.09
C LYS A 80 6.15 10.64 -3.61
N LYS A 81 7.17 10.19 -4.35
CA LYS A 81 7.15 10.02 -5.82
C LYS A 81 6.10 9.01 -6.32
N ASN A 82 5.72 8.03 -5.50
CA ASN A 82 4.76 6.98 -5.86
C ASN A 82 3.34 7.31 -5.42
N ARG A 83 3.13 8.45 -4.74
CA ARG A 83 1.82 8.82 -4.17
C ARG A 83 0.74 8.84 -5.25
N ASP A 84 1.00 9.51 -6.37
CA ASP A 84 0.00 9.67 -7.42
C ASP A 84 -0.32 8.33 -8.08
N ASP A 85 0.69 7.46 -8.23
CA ASP A 85 0.49 6.11 -8.74
C ASP A 85 -0.37 5.27 -7.79
N ALA A 86 -0.12 5.33 -6.48
CA ALA A 86 -0.94 4.66 -5.48
C ALA A 86 -2.42 5.10 -5.55
N ILE A 87 -2.68 6.40 -5.72
CA ILE A 87 -4.04 6.93 -5.86
C ILE A 87 -4.68 6.48 -7.19
N LYS A 88 -3.93 6.51 -8.30
CA LYS A 88 -4.39 6.04 -9.62
C LYS A 88 -4.74 4.56 -9.60
N ILE A 89 -3.92 3.73 -8.94
CA ILE A 89 -4.20 2.30 -8.75
C ILE A 89 -5.54 2.16 -8.02
N LEU A 90 -5.71 2.79 -6.85
CA LEU A 90 -6.97 2.68 -6.10
C LEU A 90 -8.18 3.13 -6.92
N ARG A 91 -8.05 4.23 -7.68
CA ARG A 91 -9.12 4.75 -8.54
C ARG A 91 -9.51 3.79 -9.67
N ARG A 92 -8.57 3.01 -10.21
CA ARG A 92 -8.86 1.95 -11.21
C ARG A 92 -9.81 0.88 -10.64
N TYR A 93 -9.73 0.61 -9.34
CA TYR A 93 -10.47 -0.45 -8.66
C TYR A 93 -11.67 0.03 -7.83
N GLU A 94 -11.91 1.34 -7.76
CA GLU A 94 -12.94 1.97 -6.92
C GLU A 94 -14.36 1.40 -7.18
N LYS A 95 -14.71 1.16 -8.45
CA LYS A 95 -16.01 0.58 -8.81
C LYS A 95 -16.13 -0.92 -8.49
N GLN A 96 -15.02 -1.62 -8.32
CA GLN A 96 -14.98 -3.06 -8.07
C GLN A 96 -15.02 -3.38 -6.57
N TYR A 97 -14.44 -2.52 -5.75
CA TYR A 97 -14.28 -2.77 -4.32
C TYR A 97 -14.87 -1.63 -3.49
N SER A 98 -15.99 -1.89 -2.81
CA SER A 98 -16.74 -0.91 -2.01
C SER A 98 -15.98 -0.31 -0.82
N PHE A 99 -14.86 -0.91 -0.40
CA PHE A 99 -14.01 -0.34 0.66
C PHE A 99 -13.14 0.82 0.16
N ILE A 100 -12.94 0.93 -1.15
CA ILE A 100 -12.23 2.04 -1.78
C ILE A 100 -13.24 3.16 -1.97
N LYS A 101 -13.11 4.21 -1.17
CA LYS A 101 -14.02 5.35 -1.18
C LYS A 101 -13.32 6.61 -0.70
N TYR A 102 -13.87 7.76 -1.08
CA TYR A 102 -13.41 9.07 -0.62
C TYR A 102 -11.96 9.36 -0.99
N LEU A 103 -11.51 8.88 -2.16
CA LEU A 103 -10.15 9.08 -2.65
C LEU A 103 -9.82 10.56 -2.89
N GLU A 104 -10.83 11.36 -3.21
CA GLU A 104 -10.76 12.81 -3.41
C GLU A 104 -10.36 13.58 -2.14
N TYR A 105 -10.50 12.98 -0.96
CA TYR A 105 -10.11 13.59 0.32
C TYR A 105 -8.74 13.12 0.81
N ILE A 106 -8.03 12.30 0.03
CA ILE A 106 -6.70 11.79 0.39
C ILE A 106 -5.64 12.85 0.01
N SER A 107 -5.21 13.60 1.03
CA SER A 107 -4.24 14.68 0.97
C SER A 107 -2.79 14.27 1.20
#